data_AF-A0A255QR38-F1
#
_entry.id   AF-A0A255QR38-F1
#
_cell.length_a   1.000
_cell.length_b   1.000
_cell.length_c   1.000
_cell.angle_alpha   90.00
_cell.angle_beta   90.00
_cell.angle_gamma   90.00
#
_symmetry.space_group_name_H-M   'P 1'
#
loop_
_entity.id
_entity.type
_entity.pdbx_description
1 polymer ?
#
loop_
_entity_poly.entity_id
_entity_poly.type
_entity_poly.pdbx_seq_one_letter_code
_entity_poly.pdbx_strand_id
1 'polypeptide(L)'
;MTNTKQWALSHGICVDEIVPPVDDYNEPCSRTAEEIAIRTIILHCLVAVGYGVDPEPVIEWLEDEAIWENASPNEQAFLRDENPSDEALSDARWRQEAQWALLWAIGHVEALGLPTQTCDTARLVDEIMPGLGEPIDSFVSASVLRSPAELLGEDDRTYNLHCLAREAYRDGSMPDDLVYDVLYQRQHALEWLSGDEDWDDVTTDT
;
A
#
# COMPACT_ATOMS: atom_id res chain seq x y z
N MET A 1 11.08 23.04 -14.56
CA MET A 1 10.79 21.66 -14.19
C MET A 1 11.41 21.46 -12.83
N THR A 2 10.59 21.53 -11.79
CA THR A 2 11.02 21.21 -10.42
C THR A 2 10.73 19.73 -10.25
N ASN A 3 11.76 18.92 -9.96
CA ASN A 3 11.53 17.51 -9.66
C ASN A 3 11.07 17.33 -8.21
N THR A 4 10.44 16.19 -7.93
CA THR A 4 9.81 15.88 -6.64
C THR A 4 10.81 15.97 -5.50
N LYS A 5 12.07 15.54 -5.72
CA LYS A 5 13.15 15.64 -4.73
C LYS A 5 13.46 17.08 -4.34
N GLN A 6 13.66 17.98 -5.31
CA GLN A 6 13.94 19.39 -5.04
C GLN A 6 12.74 20.08 -4.37
N TRP A 7 11.53 19.73 -4.82
CA TRP A 7 10.30 20.27 -4.28
C TRP A 7 10.09 19.84 -2.83
N ALA A 8 10.20 18.55 -2.51
CA ALA A 8 10.09 18.03 -1.15
C ALA A 8 11.15 18.66 -0.21
N LEU A 9 12.41 18.74 -0.66
CA LEU A 9 13.48 19.42 0.09
C LEU A 9 13.16 20.89 0.40
N SER A 10 12.56 21.62 -0.56
CA SER A 10 12.20 23.03 -0.35
C SER A 10 11.10 23.23 0.71
N HIS A 11 10.34 22.19 1.01
CA HIS A 11 9.32 22.17 2.07
C HIS A 11 9.82 21.48 3.35
N GLY A 12 11.10 21.11 3.43
CA GLY A 12 11.68 20.47 4.60
C GLY A 12 11.32 18.99 4.77
N ILE A 13 10.81 18.34 3.73
CA ILE A 13 10.47 16.91 3.75
C ILE A 13 11.72 16.07 3.50
N CYS A 14 11.83 14.96 4.24
CA CYS A 14 12.89 13.96 4.03
C CYS A 14 12.82 13.37 2.62
N VAL A 15 13.97 13.31 1.93
CA VAL A 15 14.09 12.75 0.56
C VAL A 15 15.08 11.60 0.48
N ASP A 16 15.56 11.14 1.63
CA ASP A 16 16.40 9.95 1.70
C ASP A 16 15.54 8.71 1.43
N GLU A 17 16.14 7.67 0.87
CA GLU A 17 15.42 6.43 0.56
C GLU A 17 14.91 5.76 1.83
N ILE A 18 15.69 5.82 2.91
CA ILE A 18 15.32 5.33 4.23
C ILE A 18 15.01 6.53 5.12
N VAL A 19 13.77 6.61 5.61
CA VAL A 19 13.36 7.66 6.53
C VAL A 19 13.93 7.38 7.91
N PRO A 20 14.57 8.37 8.57
CA PRO A 20 15.01 8.23 9.95
C PRO A 20 13.81 7.96 10.87
N PRO A 21 13.92 7.02 11.83
CA PRO A 21 12.89 6.81 12.84
C PRO A 21 12.63 8.09 13.65
N VAL A 22 11.38 8.32 14.04
CA VAL A 22 11.02 9.46 14.90
C VAL A 22 11.53 9.20 16.33
N ASP A 23 12.31 10.16 16.85
CA ASP A 23 12.89 10.08 18.19
C ASP A 23 11.81 9.93 19.27
N ASP A 24 12.07 9.07 20.26
CA ASP A 24 11.23 8.85 21.44
C ASP A 24 9.77 8.40 21.16
N TYR A 25 9.44 7.95 19.94
CA TYR A 25 8.11 7.42 19.60
C TYR A 25 8.02 5.91 19.77
N ASN A 26 7.02 5.43 20.51
CA ASN A 26 6.86 4.01 20.87
C ASN A 26 5.40 3.54 20.98
N GLU A 27 4.45 4.31 20.45
CA GLU A 27 3.04 3.92 20.47
C GLU A 27 2.82 2.75 19.51
N PRO A 28 2.24 1.63 19.97
CA PRO A 28 2.11 0.44 19.15
C PRO A 28 1.14 0.67 17.98
N CYS A 29 1.44 0.07 16.84
CA CYS A 29 0.51 -0.01 15.71
C CYS A 29 -0.76 -0.78 16.11
N SER A 30 -1.91 -0.31 15.62
CA SER A 30 -3.22 -0.96 15.84
C SER A 30 -3.34 -2.31 15.15
N ARG A 31 -2.46 -2.60 14.18
CA ARG A 31 -2.44 -3.84 13.41
C ARG A 31 -1.24 -4.70 13.78
N THR A 32 -1.46 -6.00 13.81
CA THR A 32 -0.41 -7.02 13.96
C THR A 32 0.28 -7.30 12.62
N ALA A 33 1.51 -7.83 12.66
CA ALA A 33 2.21 -8.27 11.45
C ALA A 33 1.41 -9.29 10.63
N GLU A 34 0.65 -10.16 11.29
CA GLU A 34 -0.22 -11.16 10.67
C GLU A 34 -1.38 -10.51 9.92
N GLU A 35 -2.10 -9.58 10.54
CA GLU A 35 -3.21 -8.85 9.88
C GLU A 35 -2.73 -8.08 8.66
N ILE A 36 -1.54 -7.45 8.76
CA ILE A 36 -0.94 -6.72 7.64
C ILE A 36 -0.52 -7.67 6.52
N ALA A 37 0.11 -8.81 6.86
CA ALA A 37 0.49 -9.84 5.89
C ALA A 37 -0.73 -10.38 5.13
N ILE A 38 -1.82 -10.72 5.84
CA ILE A 38 -3.09 -11.16 5.24
C ILE A 38 -3.66 -10.08 4.31
N ARG A 39 -3.68 -8.81 4.75
CA ARG A 39 -4.12 -7.71 3.89
C ARG A 39 -3.28 -7.61 2.62
N THR A 40 -1.96 -7.80 2.70
CA THR A 40 -1.10 -7.77 1.49
C THR A 40 -1.42 -8.89 0.50
N ILE A 41 -1.81 -10.07 0.98
CA ILE A 41 -2.24 -11.19 0.12
C ILE A 41 -3.56 -10.87 -0.57
N ILE A 42 -4.53 -10.30 0.15
CA ILE A 42 -5.81 -9.89 -0.44
C ILE A 42 -5.59 -8.82 -1.52
N LEU A 43 -4.79 -7.79 -1.23
CA LEU A 43 -4.46 -6.78 -2.23
C LEU A 43 -3.74 -7.38 -3.44
N HIS A 44 -2.86 -8.37 -3.23
CA HIS A 44 -2.21 -9.10 -4.32
C HIS A 44 -3.22 -9.79 -5.24
N CYS A 45 -4.21 -10.46 -4.66
CA CYS A 45 -5.29 -11.11 -5.38
C CYS A 45 -6.12 -10.13 -6.21
N LEU A 46 -6.48 -8.97 -5.64
CA LEU A 46 -7.19 -7.92 -6.38
C LEU A 46 -6.38 -7.41 -7.56
N VAL A 47 -5.09 -7.13 -7.33
CA VAL A 47 -4.17 -6.65 -8.37
C VAL A 47 -4.07 -7.68 -9.50
N ALA A 48 -3.94 -8.97 -9.17
CA ALA A 48 -3.89 -10.05 -10.14
C ALA A 48 -5.15 -10.09 -11.02
N VAL A 49 -6.35 -10.02 -10.42
CA VAL A 49 -7.62 -9.94 -11.16
C VAL A 49 -7.71 -8.65 -11.99
N GLY A 50 -7.23 -7.52 -11.46
CA GLY A 50 -7.11 -6.26 -12.19
C GLY A 50 -6.22 -6.32 -13.44
N TYR A 51 -5.30 -7.27 -13.50
CA TYR A 51 -4.47 -7.60 -14.67
C TYR A 51 -5.02 -8.75 -15.53
N GLY A 52 -6.21 -9.28 -15.20
CA GLY A 52 -6.92 -10.27 -16.02
C GLY A 52 -6.70 -11.72 -15.59
N VAL A 53 -6.24 -11.97 -14.36
CA VAL A 53 -6.30 -13.31 -13.76
C VAL A 53 -7.76 -13.66 -13.48
N ASP A 54 -8.12 -14.92 -13.70
CA ASP A 54 -9.46 -15.44 -13.43
C ASP A 54 -9.77 -15.37 -11.93
N PRO A 55 -10.88 -14.71 -11.50
CA PRO A 55 -11.22 -14.58 -10.09
C PRO A 55 -11.63 -15.91 -9.43
N GLU A 56 -12.13 -16.91 -10.16
CA GLU A 56 -12.59 -18.17 -9.57
C GLU A 56 -11.49 -18.88 -8.74
N PRO A 57 -10.30 -19.21 -9.29
CA PRO A 57 -9.21 -19.82 -8.52
C PRO A 57 -8.64 -18.89 -7.43
N VAL A 58 -8.78 -17.57 -7.58
CA VAL A 58 -8.36 -16.59 -6.57
C VAL A 58 -9.28 -16.67 -5.35
N ILE A 59 -10.59 -16.72 -5.55
CA ILE A 59 -11.57 -16.88 -4.47
C ILE A 59 -11.37 -18.21 -3.77
N GLU A 60 -11.23 -19.31 -4.52
CA GLU A 60 -10.98 -20.65 -3.97
C GLU A 60 -9.73 -20.66 -3.07
N TRP A 61 -8.63 -20.05 -3.52
CA TRP A 61 -7.40 -19.98 -2.72
C TRP A 61 -7.59 -19.18 -1.41
N LEU A 62 -8.29 -18.03 -1.46
CA LEU A 62 -8.58 -17.25 -0.26
C LEU A 62 -9.49 -18.00 0.73
N GLU A 63 -10.42 -18.82 0.23
CA GLU A 63 -11.28 -19.69 1.04
C GLU A 63 -10.49 -20.85 1.66
N ASP A 64 -9.62 -21.51 0.88
CA ASP A 64 -8.77 -22.62 1.33
C ASP A 64 -7.78 -22.18 2.43
N GLU A 65 -7.20 -20.98 2.30
CA GLU A 65 -6.32 -20.37 3.31
C GLU A 65 -7.12 -19.71 4.46
N ALA A 66 -8.45 -19.81 4.46
CA ALA A 66 -9.37 -19.28 5.48
C ALA A 66 -9.25 -17.76 5.73
N ILE A 67 -8.87 -16.98 4.70
CA ILE A 67 -8.73 -15.52 4.76
C ILE A 67 -9.73 -14.76 3.88
N TRP A 68 -10.66 -15.47 3.23
CA TRP A 68 -11.73 -14.84 2.43
C TRP A 68 -12.51 -13.77 3.20
N GLU A 69 -12.86 -14.04 4.47
CA GLU A 69 -13.64 -13.12 5.31
C GLU A 69 -12.83 -11.90 5.78
N ASN A 70 -11.50 -11.87 5.56
CA ASN A 70 -10.67 -10.69 5.81
C ASN A 70 -10.73 -9.67 4.64
N ALA A 71 -11.17 -10.10 3.45
CA ALA A 71 -11.42 -9.19 2.34
C ALA A 71 -12.61 -8.28 2.65
N SER A 72 -12.47 -7.00 2.35
CA SER A 72 -13.52 -6.01 2.61
C SER A 72 -14.76 -6.26 1.75
N PRO A 73 -15.93 -5.72 2.13
CA PRO A 73 -17.14 -5.83 1.33
C PRO A 73 -16.96 -5.42 -0.14
N ASN A 74 -16.23 -4.32 -0.41
CA ASN A 74 -15.98 -3.87 -1.78
C ASN A 74 -15.03 -4.81 -2.53
N GLU A 75 -14.02 -5.36 -1.85
CA GLU A 75 -13.08 -6.32 -2.41
C GLU A 75 -13.79 -7.63 -2.79
N GLN A 76 -14.63 -8.15 -1.90
CA GLN A 76 -15.46 -9.33 -2.18
C GLN A 76 -16.44 -9.08 -3.33
N ALA A 77 -17.02 -7.88 -3.41
CA ALA A 77 -17.92 -7.51 -4.49
C ALA A 77 -17.18 -7.45 -5.84
N PHE A 78 -15.99 -6.87 -5.87
CA PHE A 78 -15.14 -6.82 -7.06
C PHE A 78 -14.75 -8.24 -7.53
N LEU A 79 -14.29 -9.09 -6.62
CA LEU A 79 -13.87 -10.46 -6.97
C LEU A 79 -15.04 -11.31 -7.51
N ARG A 80 -16.27 -11.05 -7.08
CA ARG A 80 -17.48 -11.74 -7.54
C ARG A 80 -18.13 -11.10 -8.78
N ASP A 81 -17.62 -9.96 -9.26
CA ASP A 81 -18.17 -9.30 -10.44
C ASP A 81 -17.73 -10.06 -11.70
N GLU A 82 -18.69 -10.64 -12.42
CA GLU A 82 -18.43 -11.34 -13.69
C GLU A 82 -18.05 -10.38 -14.83
N ASN A 83 -18.31 -9.08 -14.68
CA ASN A 83 -18.04 -8.08 -15.70
C ASN A 83 -17.66 -6.71 -15.07
N PRO A 84 -16.49 -6.63 -14.41
CA PRO A 84 -16.03 -5.39 -13.78
C PRO A 84 -15.80 -4.30 -14.83
N SER A 85 -16.03 -3.05 -14.45
CA SER A 85 -15.74 -1.90 -15.32
C SER A 85 -14.23 -1.70 -15.51
N ASP A 86 -13.84 -1.01 -16.59
CA ASP A 86 -12.45 -0.61 -16.81
C ASP A 86 -11.89 0.23 -15.65
N GLU A 87 -12.76 1.03 -15.01
CA GLU A 87 -12.46 1.83 -13.83
C GLU A 87 -12.17 0.92 -12.63
N ALA A 88 -13.04 -0.06 -12.33
CA ALA A 88 -12.83 -1.00 -11.22
C ALA A 88 -11.55 -1.83 -11.40
N LEU A 89 -11.26 -2.27 -12.63
CA LEU A 89 -10.00 -2.95 -12.94
C LEU A 89 -8.79 -2.02 -12.73
N SER A 90 -8.93 -0.74 -13.04
CA SER A 90 -7.87 0.25 -12.81
C SER A 90 -7.63 0.51 -11.33
N ASP A 91 -8.69 0.65 -10.55
CA ASP A 91 -8.61 0.83 -9.10
C ASP A 91 -7.95 -0.37 -8.42
N ALA A 92 -8.31 -1.59 -8.86
CA ALA A 92 -7.69 -2.82 -8.39
C ALA A 92 -6.18 -2.86 -8.68
N ARG A 93 -5.74 -2.45 -9.87
CA ARG A 93 -4.30 -2.37 -10.21
C ARG A 93 -3.55 -1.38 -9.33
N TRP A 94 -4.14 -0.23 -9.02
CA TRP A 94 -3.51 0.78 -8.16
C TRP A 94 -3.26 0.28 -6.72
N ARG A 95 -4.02 -0.72 -6.24
CA ARG A 95 -3.80 -1.34 -4.93
C ARG A 95 -2.40 -1.95 -4.76
N GLN A 96 -1.64 -2.16 -5.84
CA GLN A 96 -0.25 -2.59 -5.77
C GLN A 96 0.64 -1.61 -4.98
N GLU A 97 0.35 -0.31 -5.01
CA GLU A 97 1.14 0.70 -4.29
C GLU A 97 0.79 0.71 -2.79
N ALA A 98 -0.48 0.45 -2.45
CA ALA A 98 -0.90 0.23 -1.08
C ALA A 98 -0.29 -1.06 -0.53
N GLN A 99 -0.31 -2.13 -1.32
CA GLN A 99 0.35 -3.40 -1.00
C GLN A 99 1.85 -3.19 -0.77
N TRP A 100 2.53 -2.40 -1.61
CA TRP A 100 3.94 -2.09 -1.46
C TRP A 100 4.26 -1.37 -0.14
N ALA A 101 3.41 -0.41 0.27
CA ALA A 101 3.50 0.24 1.57
C ALA A 101 3.34 -0.73 2.74
N LEU A 102 2.36 -1.64 2.67
CA LEU A 102 2.16 -2.65 3.70
C LEU A 102 3.31 -3.65 3.77
N LEU A 103 3.85 -4.10 2.63
CA LEU A 103 5.04 -4.95 2.57
C LEU A 103 6.28 -4.27 3.16
N TRP A 104 6.38 -2.95 2.99
CA TRP A 104 7.36 -2.16 3.73
C TRP A 104 7.02 -2.13 5.22
N ALA A 105 5.78 -2.01 5.67
CA ALA A 105 5.50 -2.05 7.11
C ALA A 105 5.96 -3.37 7.78
N ILE A 106 5.90 -4.51 7.07
CA ILE A 106 6.21 -5.86 7.61
C ILE A 106 7.54 -6.48 7.19
N GLY A 107 8.50 -5.68 6.70
CA GLY A 107 9.88 -6.16 6.55
C GLY A 107 10.29 -6.66 5.17
N HIS A 108 9.35 -6.83 4.22
CA HIS A 108 9.64 -7.43 2.90
C HIS A 108 10.20 -6.43 1.87
N VAL A 109 9.86 -5.15 2.04
CA VAL A 109 10.41 -4.04 1.25
C VAL A 109 11.27 -3.16 2.15
N GLU A 110 12.47 -2.79 1.68
CA GLU A 110 13.44 -2.00 2.46
C GLU A 110 13.01 -0.53 2.58
N ALA A 111 12.61 0.07 1.47
CA ALA A 111 12.27 1.48 1.34
C ALA A 111 11.16 1.71 0.30
N LEU A 112 10.29 2.69 0.54
CA LEU A 112 9.26 3.12 -0.43
C LEU A 112 9.78 4.18 -1.41
N GLY A 113 10.76 4.98 -0.99
CA GLY A 113 11.28 6.09 -1.78
C GLY A 113 10.24 7.20 -2.04
N LEU A 114 10.59 8.13 -2.93
CA LEU A 114 9.68 9.18 -3.37
C LEU A 114 8.62 8.62 -4.34
N PRO A 115 7.41 9.20 -4.40
CA PRO A 115 6.31 8.75 -5.25
C PRO A 115 6.50 9.22 -6.70
N THR A 116 7.66 8.93 -7.30
CA THR A 116 8.00 9.36 -8.67
C THR A 116 7.85 8.25 -9.72
N GLN A 117 7.55 7.04 -9.27
CA GLN A 117 7.33 5.87 -10.09
C GLN A 117 6.49 4.85 -9.32
N THR A 118 5.88 3.92 -10.06
CA THR A 118 5.23 2.75 -9.47
C THR A 118 6.25 1.81 -8.83
N CYS A 119 5.77 0.96 -7.93
CA CYS A 119 6.53 -0.13 -7.32
C CYS A 119 7.06 -1.13 -8.37
N ASP A 120 8.03 -1.94 -7.93
CA ASP A 120 8.60 -3.01 -8.73
C ASP A 120 7.65 -4.21 -8.75
N THR A 121 6.70 -4.20 -9.70
CA THR A 121 5.70 -5.26 -9.84
C THR A 121 6.33 -6.63 -10.12
N ALA A 122 7.48 -6.67 -10.82
CA ALA A 122 8.16 -7.93 -11.09
C ALA A 122 8.71 -8.53 -9.79
N ARG A 123 9.41 -7.73 -8.98
CA ARG A 123 9.86 -8.17 -7.65
C ARG A 123 8.69 -8.55 -6.74
N LEU A 124 7.59 -7.79 -6.78
CA LEU A 124 6.38 -8.08 -6.00
C LEU A 124 5.85 -9.48 -6.31
N VAL A 125 5.66 -9.81 -7.59
CA VAL A 125 5.08 -11.08 -8.05
C VAL A 125 6.07 -12.24 -7.97
N ASP A 126 7.31 -12.03 -8.42
CA ASP A 126 8.26 -13.13 -8.66
C ASP A 126 9.12 -13.45 -7.42
N GLU A 127 9.26 -12.53 -6.46
CA GLU A 127 10.21 -12.66 -5.34
C GLU A 127 9.57 -12.57 -3.95
N ILE A 128 8.52 -11.77 -3.77
CA ILE A 128 7.97 -11.45 -2.44
C ILE A 128 6.72 -12.26 -2.11
N MET A 129 5.72 -12.24 -3.00
CA MET A 129 4.40 -12.80 -2.70
C MET A 129 4.37 -14.33 -2.91
N PRO A 130 3.60 -15.07 -2.09
CA PRO A 130 3.32 -16.47 -2.37
C PRO A 130 2.54 -16.62 -3.68
N GLY A 131 2.82 -17.69 -4.42
CA GLY A 131 2.08 -18.01 -5.64
C GLY A 131 0.63 -18.40 -5.36
N LEU A 132 -0.26 -18.16 -6.33
CA LEU A 132 -1.65 -18.61 -6.24
C LEU A 132 -1.73 -20.12 -6.00
N GLY A 133 -2.40 -20.52 -4.90
CA GLY A 133 -2.50 -21.92 -4.48
C GLY A 133 -1.35 -22.42 -3.59
N GLU A 134 -0.37 -21.57 -3.26
CA GLU A 134 0.68 -21.91 -2.29
C GLU A 134 0.24 -21.59 -0.85
N PRO A 135 0.66 -22.37 0.17
CA PRO A 135 0.35 -22.08 1.56
C PRO A 135 0.95 -20.75 2.03
N ILE A 136 0.18 -19.95 2.79
CA ILE A 136 0.62 -18.61 3.20
C ILE A 136 1.40 -18.59 4.52
N ASP A 137 1.41 -19.68 5.30
CA ASP A 137 2.00 -19.76 6.64
C ASP A 137 3.45 -19.26 6.69
N SER A 138 4.25 -19.63 5.68
CA SER A 138 5.67 -19.25 5.64
C SER A 138 5.84 -17.75 5.40
N PHE A 139 4.98 -17.15 4.57
CA PHE A 139 4.99 -15.71 4.32
C PHE A 139 4.54 -14.93 5.55
N VAL A 140 3.44 -15.35 6.18
CA VAL A 140 2.89 -14.71 7.40
C VAL A 140 3.90 -14.80 8.55
N SER A 141 4.49 -15.97 8.79
CA SER A 141 5.45 -16.16 9.88
C SER A 141 6.80 -15.45 9.67
N ALA A 142 7.17 -15.18 8.41
CA ALA A 142 8.37 -14.39 8.08
C ALA A 142 8.14 -12.87 8.20
N SER A 143 6.89 -12.43 8.34
CA SER A 143 6.53 -11.01 8.38
C SER A 143 6.83 -10.40 9.75
N VAL A 144 7.59 -9.30 9.77
CA VAL A 144 8.04 -8.62 10.99
C VAL A 144 7.68 -7.15 10.90
N LEU A 145 6.75 -6.72 11.75
CA LEU A 145 6.34 -5.33 11.83
C LEU A 145 7.52 -4.44 12.25
N ARG A 146 7.75 -3.38 11.49
CA ARG A 146 8.71 -2.31 11.80
C ARG A 146 8.36 -1.63 13.12
N SER A 147 9.33 -0.95 13.71
CA SER A 147 9.10 -0.24 14.97
C SER A 147 8.09 0.91 14.79
N PRO A 148 7.34 1.28 15.85
CA PRO A 148 6.49 2.47 15.83
C PRO A 148 7.14 3.71 15.25
N ALA A 149 8.40 3.98 15.65
CA ALA A 149 9.16 5.15 15.23
C ALA A 149 9.43 5.15 13.71
N GLU A 150 9.69 3.99 13.13
CA GLU A 150 9.86 3.85 11.68
C GLU A 150 8.55 4.05 10.94
N LEU A 151 7.46 3.43 11.42
CA LEU A 151 6.13 3.55 10.82
C LEU A 151 5.68 5.01 10.80
N LEU A 152 5.78 5.72 11.94
CA LEU A 152 5.41 7.13 12.03
C LEU A 152 6.27 8.01 11.12
N GLY A 153 7.56 7.74 11.00
CA GLY A 153 8.44 8.53 10.14
C GLY A 153 8.02 8.48 8.67
N GLU A 154 7.67 7.29 8.18
CA GLU A 154 7.21 7.10 6.80
C GLU A 154 5.78 7.63 6.58
N ASP A 155 4.90 7.48 7.56
CA ASP A 155 3.56 8.08 7.53
C ASP A 155 3.64 9.61 7.48
N ASP A 156 4.41 10.24 8.38
CA ASP A 156 4.65 11.69 8.38
C ASP A 156 5.19 12.17 7.02
N ARG A 157 6.14 11.43 6.43
CA ARG A 157 6.68 11.79 5.11
C ARG A 157 5.61 11.72 4.03
N THR A 158 4.82 10.65 4.00
CA THR A 158 3.80 10.39 2.99
C THR A 158 2.64 11.37 3.13
N TYR A 159 2.16 11.60 4.35
CA TYR A 159 1.10 12.55 4.68
C TYR A 159 1.47 13.97 4.26
N ASN A 160 2.66 14.43 4.64
CA ASN A 160 3.11 15.78 4.31
C ASN A 160 3.29 15.96 2.79
N LEU A 161 3.80 14.95 2.08
CA LEU A 161 3.85 14.97 0.61
C LEU A 161 2.45 15.06 0.01
N HIS A 162 1.48 14.29 0.53
CA HIS A 162 0.12 14.24 0.00
C HIS A 162 -0.60 15.58 0.21
N CYS A 163 -0.49 16.18 1.39
CA CYS A 163 -0.98 17.52 1.69
C CYS A 163 -0.41 18.57 0.72
N LEU A 164 0.92 18.61 0.55
CA LEU A 164 1.56 19.55 -0.36
C LEU A 164 1.19 19.29 -1.82
N ALA A 165 1.02 18.04 -2.23
CA ALA A 165 0.64 17.70 -3.59
C ALA A 165 -0.78 18.19 -3.90
N ARG A 166 -1.70 18.10 -2.92
CA ARG A 166 -3.06 18.62 -3.03
C ARG A 166 -3.08 20.14 -3.18
N GLU A 167 -2.23 20.86 -2.45
CA GLU A 167 -2.07 22.31 -2.60
C GLU A 167 -1.46 22.66 -3.97
N ALA A 168 -0.38 22.00 -4.35
CA ALA A 168 0.33 22.23 -5.60
C ALA A 168 -0.52 21.91 -6.84
N TYR A 169 -1.46 20.96 -6.74
CA TYR A 169 -2.42 20.68 -7.81
C TYR A 169 -3.35 21.86 -8.08
N ARG A 170 -3.80 22.55 -7.02
CA ARG A 170 -4.67 23.74 -7.14
C ARG A 170 -3.95 24.92 -7.77
N ASP A 171 -2.67 25.07 -7.45
CA ASP A 171 -1.83 26.18 -7.91
C ASP A 171 -1.08 25.90 -9.22
N GLY A 172 -1.20 24.68 -9.76
CA GLY A 172 -0.50 24.26 -10.98
C GLY A 172 1.03 24.18 -10.80
N SER A 173 1.49 23.93 -9.57
CA SER A 173 2.90 23.91 -9.18
C SER A 173 3.42 22.50 -8.86
N MET A 174 2.64 21.46 -9.18
CA MET A 174 3.03 20.06 -9.00
C MET A 174 4.35 19.75 -9.70
N PRO A 175 5.25 18.98 -9.06
CA PRO A 175 6.43 18.47 -9.72
C PRO A 175 6.06 17.59 -10.91
N ASP A 176 6.81 17.71 -12.01
CA ASP A 176 6.49 17.03 -13.27
C ASP A 176 6.60 15.50 -13.17
N ASP A 177 7.41 15.00 -12.23
CA ASP A 177 7.70 13.58 -12.02
C ASP A 177 6.95 12.96 -10.84
N LEU A 178 6.08 13.71 -10.15
CA LEU A 178 5.28 13.19 -9.04
C LEU A 178 4.09 12.38 -9.58
N VAL A 179 3.95 11.14 -9.14
CA VAL A 179 2.82 10.26 -9.46
C VAL A 179 1.82 10.31 -8.30
N TYR A 180 0.75 11.08 -8.47
CA TYR A 180 -0.21 11.34 -7.39
C TYR A 180 -0.88 10.05 -6.88
N ASP A 181 -1.26 9.14 -7.78
CA ASP A 181 -1.91 7.88 -7.40
C ASP A 181 -1.02 6.98 -6.54
N VAL A 182 0.30 6.99 -6.77
CA VAL A 182 1.27 6.28 -5.91
C VAL A 182 1.23 6.83 -4.50
N LEU A 183 1.22 8.16 -4.36
CA LEU A 183 1.18 8.84 -3.08
C LEU A 183 -0.14 8.57 -2.34
N TYR A 184 -1.27 8.64 -3.05
CA TYR A 184 -2.59 8.37 -2.50
C TYR A 184 -2.72 6.94 -1.97
N GLN A 185 -2.32 5.94 -2.75
CA GLN A 185 -2.43 4.53 -2.35
C GLN A 185 -1.52 4.20 -1.17
N ARG A 186 -0.32 4.78 -1.11
CA ARG A 186 0.58 4.64 0.05
C ARG A 186 -0.01 5.31 1.29
N GLN A 187 -0.58 6.51 1.16
CA GLN A 187 -1.24 7.18 2.28
C GLN A 187 -2.40 6.34 2.83
N HIS A 188 -3.28 5.85 1.96
CA HIS A 188 -4.39 4.99 2.37
C HIS A 188 -3.92 3.75 3.16
N ALA A 189 -2.81 3.13 2.75
CA ALA A 189 -2.25 2.00 3.48
C ALA A 189 -1.72 2.41 4.87
N LEU A 190 -1.03 3.55 4.97
CA LEU A 190 -0.47 4.04 6.22
C LEU A 190 -1.55 4.53 7.21
N GLU A 191 -2.59 5.20 6.73
CA GLU A 191 -3.78 5.56 7.54
C GLU A 191 -4.48 4.30 8.07
N TRP A 192 -4.59 3.24 7.28
CA TRP A 192 -5.16 1.98 7.74
C TRP A 192 -4.32 1.30 8.84
N LEU A 193 -2.98 1.46 8.79
CA LEU A 193 -2.07 0.92 9.81
C LEU A 193 -2.18 1.65 11.14
N SER A 194 -2.39 2.97 11.12
CA SER A 194 -2.49 3.82 12.30
C SER A 194 -3.91 3.92 12.87
N GLY A 195 -4.93 3.66 12.04
CA GLY A 195 -6.34 3.74 12.38
C GLY A 195 -7.00 2.42 12.80
N ASP A 196 -8.21 2.55 13.35
CA ASP A 196 -9.08 1.44 13.77
C ASP A 196 -10.16 1.11 12.70
N GLU A 197 -10.19 1.85 11.59
CA GLU A 197 -11.22 1.69 10.55
C GLU A 197 -11.04 0.42 9.71
N ASP A 198 -12.16 -0.11 9.21
CA ASP A 198 -12.10 -1.17 8.21
C ASP A 198 -11.56 -0.62 6.89
N TRP A 199 -10.97 -1.49 6.07
CA TRP A 199 -10.24 -1.10 4.85
C TRP A 199 -11.04 -0.20 3.89
N ASP A 200 -12.35 -0.44 3.77
CA ASP A 200 -13.23 0.36 2.90
C ASP A 200 -13.62 1.72 3.49
N ASP A 201 -13.48 1.89 4.80
CA ASP A 201 -13.91 3.08 5.54
C ASP A 201 -12.77 4.07 5.77
N VAL A 202 -11.52 3.71 5.46
CA VAL A 202 -10.34 4.58 5.59
C VAL A 202 -10.48 5.79 4.68
N THR A 203 -10.41 6.98 5.28
CA THR A 203 -10.37 8.24 4.54
C THR A 203 -8.97 8.82 4.56
N THR A 204 -8.49 9.30 3.42
CA THR A 204 -7.30 10.15 3.36
C THR A 204 -7.75 11.60 3.44
N ASP A 205 -8.13 12.04 4.65
CA ASP A 205 -8.61 13.41 4.92
C ASP A 205 -7.45 14.43 4.94
N THR A 206 -6.78 14.55 3.80
CA THR A 206 -5.76 15.58 3.49
C THR A 206 -6.33 16.58 2.51
#